data_AF-A0AAW1P7P3-F1
#
_entry.id   AF-A0AAW1P7P3-F1
#
_cell.length_a   1.000
_cell.length_b   1.000
_cell.length_c   1.000
_cell.angle_alpha   90.00
_cell.angle_beta   90.00
_cell.angle_gamma   90.00
#
_symmetry.space_group_name_H-M   'P 1'
#
loop_
_entity.id
_entity.type
_entity.pdbx_description
1 polymer ?
#
loop_
_entity_poly.entity_id
_entity_poly.type
_entity_poly.pdbx_seq_one_letter_code
_entity_poly.pdbx_strand_id
1 'polypeptide(L)'
;MTSIIGSKWTAMQRTFGWRHFQVAQKRKDAKEVFVLLVATCDGSVQLWVNAKTLRDRASWAAGHLQRAQLQSQDDARAGSQM
;
A
#
# COMPACT_ATOMS: atom_id res chain seq x y z
N MET A 1 -18.56 9.41 7.22
CA MET A 1 -17.98 9.54 5.87
C MET A 1 -16.48 9.26 5.95
N THR A 2 -16.05 8.03 5.67
CA THR A 2 -14.67 7.58 5.91
C THR A 2 -13.74 8.03 4.78
N SER A 3 -13.09 9.17 4.94
CA SER A 3 -12.10 9.69 3.99
C SER A 3 -10.82 8.86 4.07
N ILE A 4 -10.46 8.18 2.98
CA ILE A 4 -9.20 7.42 2.93
C ILE A 4 -7.97 8.34 2.82
N ILE A 5 -8.17 9.61 2.48
CA ILE A 5 -7.12 10.62 2.37
C ILE A 5 -6.43 10.74 3.73
N GLY A 6 -5.10 10.69 3.76
CA GLY A 6 -4.30 10.62 4.98
C GLY A 6 -4.09 9.21 5.54
N SER A 7 -4.72 8.18 4.96
CA SER A 7 -4.49 6.79 5.38
C SER A 7 -3.09 6.33 4.98
N LYS A 8 -2.44 5.59 5.89
CA LYS A 8 -1.11 5.04 5.70
C LYS A 8 -1.20 3.61 5.21
N TRP A 9 -0.35 3.26 4.25
CA TRP A 9 -0.32 1.97 3.59
C TRP A 9 1.12 1.50 3.44
N THR A 10 1.31 0.19 3.60
CA THR A 10 2.61 -0.45 3.39
C THR A 10 2.53 -1.35 2.16
N ALA A 11 3.39 -1.10 1.18
CA ALA A 11 3.56 -1.97 0.03
C ALA A 11 4.34 -3.22 0.44
N MET A 12 3.75 -4.39 0.19
CA MET A 12 4.39 -5.69 0.46
C MET A 12 5.58 -5.92 -0.46
N GLN A 13 5.43 -5.48 -1.72
CA GLN A 13 6.51 -5.43 -2.71
C GLN A 13 7.11 -4.03 -2.76
N ARG A 14 8.44 -3.94 -2.84
CA ARG A 14 9.13 -2.65 -2.97
C ARG A 14 8.67 -1.96 -4.25
N THR A 15 7.96 -0.84 -4.10
CA THR A 15 7.51 -0.03 -5.23
C THR A 15 8.41 1.21 -5.27
N PHE A 16 9.15 1.41 -6.37
CA PHE A 16 10.15 2.49 -6.48
C PHE A 16 11.23 2.47 -5.37
N GLY A 17 11.55 1.29 -4.81
CA GLY A 17 12.48 1.16 -3.68
C GLY A 17 11.88 1.45 -2.30
N TRP A 18 10.65 1.96 -2.25
CA TRP A 18 9.95 2.32 -1.01
C TRP A 18 8.87 1.31 -0.64
N ARG A 19 8.51 1.32 0.66
CA ARG A 19 7.46 0.46 1.22
C ARG A 19 6.37 1.27 1.94
N HIS A 20 6.67 2.42 2.51
CA HIS A 20 5.70 3.21 3.26
C HIS A 20 5.13 4.32 2.41
N PHE A 21 3.80 4.35 2.30
CA PHE A 21 3.07 5.33 1.52
C PHE A 21 1.89 5.88 2.31
N GLN A 22 1.50 7.11 1.98
CA GLN A 22 0.31 7.75 2.50
C GLN A 22 -0.56 8.23 1.34
N VAL A 23 -1.87 8.08 1.48
CA VAL A 23 -2.81 8.61 0.48
C VAL A 23 -2.85 10.13 0.58
N ALA A 24 -2.30 10.83 -0.41
CA ALA A 24 -2.37 12.28 -0.51
C ALA A 24 -3.69 12.73 -1.17
N GLN A 25 -4.13 11.99 -2.19
CA GLN A 25 -5.32 12.37 -2.95
C GLN A 25 -6.11 11.13 -3.37
N LYS A 26 -7.41 11.30 -3.61
CA LYS A 26 -8.24 10.31 -4.31
C LYS A 26 -8.92 10.98 -5.49
N ARG A 27 -8.97 10.27 -6.61
CA ARG A 27 -9.70 10.65 -7.81
C ARG A 27 -10.72 9.56 -8.10
N LYS A 28 -11.95 9.96 -8.40
CA LYS A 28 -12.98 9.03 -8.86
C LYS A 28 -13.09 9.20 -10.36
N ASP A 29 -12.82 8.14 -11.11
CA ASP A 29 -12.86 8.15 -12.58
C ASP A 29 -13.97 7.21 -13.04
N ALA A 30 -15.13 7.79 -13.38
CA ALA A 30 -16.37 7.09 -13.74
C ALA A 30 -16.79 5.94 -12.80
N LYS A 31 -16.26 4.73 -13.02
CA LYS A 31 -16.54 3.49 -12.25
C LYS A 31 -15.42 3.09 -11.28
N GLU A 32 -14.24 3.66 -11.42
CA GLU A 32 -13.06 3.27 -10.64
C GLU A 32 -12.59 4.41 -9.74
N VAL A 33 -11.92 4.05 -8.66
CA VAL A 33 -11.37 5.02 -7.72
C VAL A 33 -9.87 4.85 -7.77
N PHE A 34 -9.15 5.91 -8.09
CA PHE A 34 -7.70 5.96 -8.04
C PHE A 34 -7.26 6.80 -6.86
N VAL A 35 -6.12 6.46 -6.29
CA VAL A 35 -5.58 7.13 -5.12
C VAL A 35 -4.11 7.41 -5.37
N LEU A 36 -3.71 8.64 -5.04
CA LEU A 36 -2.34 9.09 -5.09
C LEU A 36 -1.67 8.71 -3.78
N LEU A 37 -0.73 7.80 -3.87
CA LEU A 37 0.14 7.38 -2.78
C LEU A 37 1.45 8.15 -2.86
N VAL A 38 1.83 8.79 -1.78
CA VAL A 38 3.10 9.53 -1.64
C VAL A 38 3.95 8.80 -0.61
N ALA A 39 5.22 8.56 -0.91
CA ALA A 39 6.09 7.89 0.04
C ALA A 39 6.31 8.78 1.27
N THR A 40 6.12 8.22 2.46
CA THR A 40 6.28 8.99 3.71
C THR A 40 7.74 9.26 4.05
N CYS A 41 8.64 8.42 3.54
CA CYS A 41 10.09 8.60 3.70
C CYS A 41 10.68 9.61 2.70
N ASP A 42 10.03 9.80 1.54
CA ASP A 42 10.49 10.70 0.49
C ASP A 42 9.28 11.26 -0.29
N GLY A 43 8.96 12.53 -0.08
CA GLY A 43 7.79 13.17 -0.70
C GLY A 43 7.88 13.34 -2.23
N SER A 44 9.05 13.06 -2.83
CA SER A 44 9.25 13.12 -4.28
C SER A 44 8.64 11.91 -4.98
N VAL A 45 8.52 10.78 -4.29
CA VAL A 45 7.94 9.56 -4.86
C VAL A 45 6.43 9.56 -4.68
N GLN A 46 5.73 9.68 -5.81
CA GLN A 46 4.28 9.69 -5.86
C GLN A 46 3.81 8.72 -6.94
N LEU A 47 2.80 7.92 -6.64
CA LEU A 47 2.26 6.94 -7.57
C LEU A 47 0.74 6.87 -7.47
N TRP A 48 0.09 6.73 -8.62
CA TRP A 48 -1.34 6.50 -8.70
C TRP A 48 -1.63 5.00 -8.74
N VAL A 49 -2.46 4.52 -7.82
CA VAL A 49 -2.97 3.14 -7.83
C VAL A 49 -4.48 3.11 -7.78
N ASN A 50 -5.06 2.06 -8.33
CA ASN A 50 -6.49 1.83 -8.19
C ASN A 50 -6.80 1.43 -6.74
N ALA A 51 -7.78 2.06 -6.11
CA ALA A 51 -8.19 1.75 -4.75
C ALA A 51 -8.67 0.30 -4.59
N LYS A 52 -9.04 -0.38 -5.69
CA LYS A 52 -9.29 -1.82 -5.70
C LYS A 52 -8.04 -2.64 -5.35
N THR A 53 -6.86 -2.24 -5.80
CA THR A 53 -5.61 -2.95 -5.45
C THR A 53 -5.25 -2.76 -3.99
N LEU A 54 -5.63 -1.63 -3.37
CA LEU A 54 -5.48 -1.46 -1.91
C LEU A 54 -6.32 -2.43 -1.09
N ARG A 55 -7.38 -3.03 -1.66
CA ARG A 55 -8.12 -4.11 -1.00
C ARG A 55 -7.35 -5.43 -1.03
N ASP A 56 -6.41 -5.59 -1.95
CA ASP A 56 -5.56 -6.78 -2.01
C ASP A 56 -4.48 -6.72 -0.92
N ARG A 57 -4.69 -7.53 0.12
CA ARG A 57 -3.79 -7.68 1.26
C ARG A 57 -2.43 -8.27 0.89
N ALA A 58 -2.33 -8.98 -0.25
CA ALA A 58 -1.07 -9.56 -0.71
C ALA A 58 -0.13 -8.50 -1.29
N SER A 59 -0.70 -7.43 -1.86
CA SER A 59 0.05 -6.31 -2.44
C SER A 59 0.20 -5.15 -1.45
N TRP A 60 -0.83 -4.89 -0.65
CA TRP A 60 -0.93 -3.72 0.24
C TRP A 60 -1.45 -4.07 1.63
N ALA A 61 -0.72 -3.64 2.66
CA ALA A 61 -1.21 -3.64 4.03
C ALA A 61 -1.72 -2.26 4.43
N ALA A 62 -2.87 -2.24 5.11
CA ALA A 62 -3.35 -1.04 5.78
C ALA A 62 -2.52 -0.81 7.05
N GLY A 63 -2.03 0.42 7.24
CA GLY A 63 -1.14 0.79 8.34
C GLY A 63 0.35 0.65 8.01
N HIS A 64 1.21 0.99 8.98
CA HIS A 64 2.64 0.76 8.91
C HIS A 64 2.94 -0.62 9.48
N LEU A 65 3.24 -1.59 8.61
CA LEU A 65 3.76 -2.87 9.07
C LEU A 65 5.22 -2.72 9.44
N GLN A 66 5.59 -3.25 10.61
CA GLN A 66 6.98 -3.34 10.99
C GLN A 66 7.69 -4.40 10.14
N ARG A 67 9.01 -4.25 9.98
CA ARG A 67 9.85 -5.18 9.21
C ARG A 67 9.66 -6.64 9.61
N ALA A 68 9.51 -6.92 10.90
CA ALA A 68 9.27 -8.26 11.42
C ALA A 68 7.96 -8.88 10.88
N GLN A 69 6.88 -8.08 10.81
CA GLN A 69 5.58 -8.54 10.31
C GLN A 69 5.60 -8.82 8.81
N LEU A 70 6.37 -8.04 8.04
CA LEU A 70 6.57 -8.29 6.62
C LEU A 70 7.31 -9.61 6.38
N GLN A 71 8.33 -9.89 7.20
CA GLN A 71 9.13 -11.11 7.09
C GLN A 71 8.32 -12.35 7.49
N SER A 72 7.55 -12.28 8.59
CA SER A 72 6.67 -13.38 8.98
C SER A 72 5.59 -13.70 7.94
N GLN A 73 5.09 -12.71 7.19
CA GLN A 73 4.14 -12.97 6.09
C GLN A 73 4.80 -13.59 4.87
N ASP A 74 6.04 -13.20 4.55
CA ASP A 74 6.82 -13.81 3.47
C ASP A 74 7.14 -15.27 3.79
N ASP A 75 7.64 -15.54 5.00
CA ASP A 75 7.89 -16.89 5.53
C ASP A 75 6.61 -17.74 5.57
N ALA A 76 5.47 -17.19 6.01
CA ALA A 76 4.20 -17.93 6.04
C ALA A 76 3.71 -18.30 4.63
N ARG A 77 4.00 -17.48 3.61
CA ARG A 77 3.69 -17.80 2.21
C ARG A 77 4.66 -18.83 1.64
N ALA A 78 5.93 -18.77 2.01
CA ALA A 78 6.95 -19.73 1.59
C ALA A 78 6.78 -21.10 2.24
N GLY A 79 6.29 -21.15 3.49
CA GLY A 79 6.11 -22.38 4.26
C GLY A 79 4.82 -23.16 3.97
N SER A 80 3.87 -22.59 3.23
CA SER A 80 2.59 -23.28 2.90
C SER A 80 2.69 -24.26 1.73
N GLN A 81 3.88 -24.51 1.19
CA GLN A 81 4.11 -25.42 0.05
C GLN A 81 4.92 -26.68 0.43
N MET A 82 4.94 -27.05 1.72
CA MET A 82 5.51 -28.32 2.18
C MET A 82 4.43 -29.22 2.79
#